data_AF-M7BN99-F1
#
_entry.id   AF-M7BN99-F1
#
_cell.length_a   1.000
_cell.length_b   1.000
_cell.length_c   1.000
_cell.angle_alpha   90.00
_cell.angle_beta   90.00
_cell.angle_gamma   90.00
#
_symmetry.space_group_name_H-M   'P 1'
#
loop_
_entity.id
_entity.type
_entity.pdbx_description
1 polymer ?
#
loop_
_entity_poly.entity_id
_entity_poly.type
_entity_poly.pdbx_seq_one_letter_code
_entity_poly.pdbx_strand_id
1 'polypeptide(L)'
;EKNLDDRAYRNIQELEAYADNTHSALLYLTLEMLGVRDIHADHAASHIGKAQGIVTCLRATPYHSKRQKVFLPMDICMLHGVSQEDFIRANQEKNLRDVIYNIASQAHIHLEHARSFRKNVPAKAFPAFLYTVTLEDYLYKIQKVDFDIFHPSLHQKSTLLPLYLYIRSWKKKY
;
A
#
# COMPACT_ATOMS: atom_id res chain seq x y z
N GLU A 1 -0.05 20.30 1.46
CA GLU A 1 1.09 21.23 1.36
C GLU A 1 2.40 20.55 1.00
N LYS A 2 2.88 19.53 1.73
CA LYS A 2 4.19 18.86 1.45
C LYS A 2 4.39 18.27 0.04
N ASN A 3 3.34 17.92 -0.70
CA ASN A 3 3.44 17.36 -2.05
C ASN A 3 3.48 18.40 -3.18
N LEU A 4 3.48 19.69 -2.88
CA LEU A 4 3.53 20.75 -3.90
C LEU A 4 4.86 20.77 -4.66
N ASP A 5 5.93 20.25 -4.06
CA ASP A 5 7.29 20.30 -4.62
C ASP A 5 7.67 19.06 -5.46
N ASP A 6 6.73 18.11 -5.67
CA ASP A 6 6.96 16.87 -6.45
C ASP A 6 8.23 16.08 -6.06
N ARG A 7 8.64 16.12 -4.78
CA ARG A 7 9.86 15.47 -4.32
C ARG A 7 9.64 13.98 -4.07
N ALA A 8 10.61 13.16 -4.48
CA ALA A 8 10.68 11.77 -4.08
C ALA A 8 10.92 11.65 -2.56
N TYR A 9 10.43 10.57 -1.95
CA TYR A 9 10.68 10.30 -0.54
C TYR A 9 12.15 9.93 -0.32
N ARG A 10 12.74 10.50 0.73
CA ARG A 10 14.13 10.21 1.10
C ARG A 10 14.29 8.78 1.57
N ASN A 11 13.31 8.31 2.36
CA ASN A 11 13.30 6.97 2.91
C ASN A 11 11.89 6.41 3.07
N ILE A 12 11.79 5.13 3.38
CA ILE A 12 10.50 4.47 3.60
C ILE A 12 9.72 5.10 4.76
N GLN A 13 10.40 5.57 5.81
CA GLN A 13 9.75 6.19 6.96
C GLN A 13 9.05 7.51 6.60
N GLU A 14 9.59 8.27 5.64
CA GLU A 14 8.95 9.49 5.14
C GLU A 14 7.66 9.15 4.37
N LEU A 15 7.69 8.10 3.56
CA LEU A 15 6.49 7.59 2.87
C LEU A 15 5.45 7.08 3.88
N GLU A 16 5.86 6.34 4.90
CA GLU A 16 4.98 5.86 5.97
C GLU A 16 4.36 7.02 6.77
N ALA A 17 5.16 8.02 7.15
CA ALA A 17 4.68 9.20 7.85
C ALA A 17 3.70 10.01 6.99
N TYR A 18 3.97 10.14 5.69
CA TYR A 18 3.04 10.75 4.76
C TYR A 18 1.73 9.95 4.66
N ALA A 19 1.82 8.63 4.54
CA ALA A 19 0.67 7.73 4.48
C ALA A 19 -0.16 7.79 5.77
N ASP A 20 0.46 7.91 6.93
CA ASP A 20 -0.22 8.00 8.22
C ASP A 20 -1.04 9.30 8.33
N ASN A 21 -0.47 10.42 7.89
CA ASN A 21 -1.14 11.72 7.89
C ASN A 21 -2.22 11.88 6.81
N THR A 22 -2.32 10.95 5.85
CA THR A 22 -3.25 11.04 4.71
C THR A 22 -4.26 9.91 4.71
N HIS A 23 -3.79 8.67 4.60
CA HIS A 23 -4.63 7.48 4.49
C HIS A 23 -5.14 7.04 5.87
N SER A 24 -4.29 7.02 6.90
CA SER A 24 -4.75 6.66 8.25
C SER A 24 -5.72 7.71 8.81
N ALA A 25 -5.48 8.99 8.55
CA ALA A 25 -6.40 10.07 8.92
C ALA A 25 -7.84 9.83 8.41
N LEU A 26 -7.99 9.36 7.16
CA LEU A 26 -9.31 9.01 6.61
C LEU A 26 -9.94 7.80 7.32
N LEU A 27 -9.13 6.83 7.74
CA LEU A 27 -9.62 5.69 8.52
C LEU A 27 -10.05 6.08 9.92
N TYR A 28 -9.30 6.94 10.61
CA TYR A 28 -9.69 7.45 11.93
C TYR A 28 -11.04 8.17 11.84
N LEU A 29 -11.23 9.01 10.82
CA LEU A 29 -12.53 9.66 10.56
C LEU A 29 -13.64 8.64 10.28
N THR A 30 -13.33 7.57 9.54
CA THR A 30 -14.28 6.49 9.26
C THR A 30 -14.67 5.72 10.53
N LEU A 31 -13.72 5.48 11.43
CA LEU A 31 -13.98 4.86 12.73
C LEU A 31 -14.86 5.76 13.61
N GLU A 32 -14.58 7.06 13.67
CA GLU A 32 -15.43 8.03 14.39
C GLU A 32 -16.85 8.08 13.82
N MET A 33 -17.02 8.06 12.49
CA MET A 33 -18.35 7.99 11.86
C MET A 33 -19.10 6.70 12.24
N LEU A 34 -18.40 5.59 12.46
CA LEU A 34 -18.97 4.33 12.93
C LEU A 34 -19.18 4.30 14.46
N GLY A 35 -18.85 5.38 15.17
CA GLY A 35 -18.91 5.47 16.62
C GLY A 35 -17.93 4.54 17.33
N VAL A 36 -16.80 4.22 16.70
CA VAL A 36 -15.74 3.38 17.27
C VAL A 36 -14.64 4.26 17.84
N ARG A 37 -14.44 4.16 19.15
CA ARG A 37 -13.31 4.76 19.88
C ARG A 37 -12.58 3.67 20.62
N ASP A 38 -11.56 3.11 19.97
CA ASP A 38 -10.82 1.96 20.47
C ASP A 38 -9.37 2.02 20.00
N ILE A 39 -8.44 1.88 20.94
CA ILE A 39 -7.01 2.00 20.68
C ILE A 39 -6.49 0.91 19.73
N HIS A 40 -7.06 -0.30 19.76
CA HIS A 40 -6.65 -1.37 18.86
C HIS A 40 -7.18 -1.14 17.45
N ALA A 41 -8.39 -0.57 17.31
CA ALA A 41 -8.91 -0.12 16.03
C ALA A 41 -8.03 1.01 15.45
N ASP A 42 -7.56 1.95 16.27
CA ASP A 42 -6.67 3.02 15.82
C ASP A 42 -5.30 2.48 15.39
N HIS A 43 -4.70 1.56 16.15
CA HIS A 43 -3.45 0.91 15.73
C HIS A 43 -3.60 0.11 14.43
N ALA A 44 -4.71 -0.62 14.27
CA ALA A 44 -5.01 -1.31 13.03
C ALA A 44 -5.18 -0.31 11.86
N ALA A 45 -5.91 0.79 12.09
CA ALA A 45 -6.09 1.85 11.10
C ALA A 45 -4.78 2.50 10.67
N SER A 46 -3.86 2.80 11.61
CA SER A 46 -2.54 3.35 11.29
C SER A 46 -1.75 2.44 10.34
N HIS A 47 -1.68 1.15 10.67
CA HIS A 47 -0.96 0.19 9.84
C HIS A 47 -1.63 -0.02 8.47
N ILE A 48 -2.96 -0.11 8.42
CA ILE A 48 -3.68 -0.24 7.14
C ILE A 48 -3.47 1.02 6.28
N GLY A 49 -3.49 2.22 6.88
CA GLY A 49 -3.25 3.47 6.19
C GLY A 49 -1.84 3.54 5.58
N LYS A 50 -0.82 3.13 6.35
CA LYS A 50 0.57 3.01 5.84
C LYS A 50 0.68 2.01 4.70
N ALA A 51 0.08 0.82 4.83
CA ALA A 51 0.05 -0.17 3.76
C ALA A 51 -0.62 0.37 2.49
N GLN A 52 -1.76 1.07 2.63
CA GLN A 52 -2.44 1.71 1.50
C GLN A 52 -1.57 2.78 0.83
N GLY A 53 -0.87 3.61 1.61
CA GLY A 53 0.03 4.62 1.05
C GLY A 53 1.17 4.00 0.24
N ILE A 54 1.81 2.95 0.75
CA ILE A 54 2.87 2.23 0.04
C ILE A 54 2.33 1.58 -1.24
N VAL A 55 1.22 0.85 -1.16
CA VAL A 55 0.60 0.22 -2.34
C VAL A 55 0.13 1.27 -3.36
N THR A 56 -0.30 2.45 -2.91
CA THR A 56 -0.67 3.57 -3.78
C THR A 56 0.54 4.14 -4.51
N CYS A 57 1.68 4.28 -3.81
CA CYS A 57 2.93 4.68 -4.43
C CYS A 57 3.39 3.65 -5.49
N LEU A 58 3.37 2.36 -5.15
CA LEU A 58 3.71 1.28 -6.08
C LEU A 58 2.81 1.31 -7.33
N ARG A 59 1.49 1.26 -7.16
CA ARG A 59 0.55 1.22 -8.30
C ARG A 59 0.66 2.45 -9.21
N ALA A 60 1.06 3.59 -8.67
CA ALA A 60 1.18 4.84 -9.41
C ALA A 60 2.53 4.96 -10.15
N THR A 61 3.51 4.11 -9.84
CA THR A 61 4.85 4.15 -10.43
C THR A 61 4.82 4.10 -11.96
N PRO A 62 4.12 3.16 -12.63
CA PRO A 62 4.08 3.15 -14.10
C PRO A 62 3.50 4.42 -14.72
N TYR A 63 2.55 5.06 -14.04
CA TYR A 63 1.93 6.30 -14.48
C TYR A 63 2.87 7.51 -14.31
N HIS A 64 3.61 7.56 -13.20
CA HIS A 64 4.57 8.63 -12.91
C HIS A 64 5.84 8.51 -13.75
N SER A 65 6.35 7.29 -13.98
CA SER A 65 7.52 7.04 -14.83
C SER A 65 7.33 7.60 -16.24
N LYS A 66 6.13 7.43 -16.83
CA LYS A 66 5.79 8.01 -18.14
C LYS A 66 5.83 9.54 -18.18
N ARG A 67 5.77 10.19 -17.01
CA ARG A 67 5.88 11.65 -16.83
C ARG A 67 7.24 12.07 -16.27
N GLN A 68 8.26 11.22 -16.38
CA GLN A 68 9.61 11.51 -15.90
C GLN A 68 9.65 11.79 -14.39
N LYS A 69 8.75 11.16 -13.62
CA LYS A 69 8.66 11.32 -12.16
C LYS A 69 8.69 9.97 -11.47
N VAL A 70 9.40 9.86 -10.35
CA VAL A 70 9.48 8.65 -9.53
C VAL A 70 9.33 9.05 -8.07
N PHE A 71 8.34 8.47 -7.39
CA PHE A 71 8.02 8.78 -5.99
C PHE A 71 8.33 7.62 -5.05
N LEU A 72 9.23 6.72 -5.42
CA LEU A 72 9.65 5.61 -4.57
C LEU A 72 10.69 6.07 -3.53
N PRO A 73 10.78 5.39 -2.37
CA PRO A 73 11.82 5.65 -1.37
C PRO A 73 13.24 5.53 -1.94
N MET A 74 14.00 6.62 -1.90
CA MET A 74 15.33 6.69 -2.51
C MET A 74 16.37 5.85 -1.79
N ASP A 75 16.25 5.66 -0.48
CA ASP A 75 17.10 4.76 0.31
C ASP A 75 17.08 3.32 -0.21
N ILE A 76 15.89 2.78 -0.53
CA ILE A 76 15.73 1.42 -1.06
C ILE A 76 16.24 1.37 -2.51
N CYS A 77 15.94 2.37 -3.34
CA CYS A 77 16.49 2.46 -4.69
C CYS A 77 18.03 2.43 -4.68
N MET A 78 18.65 3.23 -3.82
CA MET A 78 20.11 3.29 -3.66
C MET A 78 20.68 1.96 -3.13
N LEU A 79 20.01 1.31 -2.18
CA LEU A 79 20.43 0.01 -1.63
C LEU A 79 20.62 -1.05 -2.72
N HIS A 80 19.76 -1.05 -3.74
CA HIS A 80 19.81 -1.97 -4.86
C HIS A 80 20.53 -1.41 -6.10
N GLY A 81 21.15 -0.22 -6.00
CA GLY A 81 21.86 0.41 -7.11
C GLY A 81 20.96 0.84 -8.27
N VAL A 82 19.68 1.11 -8.02
CA VAL A 82 18.68 1.50 -9.03
C VAL A 82 18.51 3.01 -9.02
N SER A 83 18.62 3.64 -10.18
CA SER A 83 18.39 5.06 -10.37
C SER A 83 16.92 5.37 -10.72
N GLN A 84 16.52 6.63 -10.62
CA GLN A 84 15.19 7.04 -11.11
C GLN A 84 15.04 6.85 -12.63
N GLU A 85 16.14 6.97 -13.37
CA GLU A 85 16.13 6.81 -14.82
C GLU A 85 15.79 5.37 -15.23
N ASP A 86 16.17 4.37 -14.44
CA ASP A 86 15.84 2.96 -14.69
C ASP A 86 14.33 2.72 -14.66
N PHE A 87 13.62 3.38 -13.73
CA PHE A 87 12.16 3.37 -13.67
C PHE A 87 11.51 4.11 -14.83
N ILE A 88 12.12 5.20 -15.29
CA ILE A 88 11.61 6.00 -16.42
C ILE A 88 11.75 5.22 -17.73
N ARG A 89 12.88 4.54 -17.92
CA ARG A 89 13.14 3.65 -19.07
C ARG A 89 12.32 2.35 -19.02
N ALA A 90 11.62 2.10 -17.91
CA ALA A 90 10.89 0.86 -17.64
C ALA A 90 11.78 -0.38 -17.83
N ASN A 91 13.03 -0.28 -17.37
CA ASN A 91 13.99 -1.37 -17.48
C ASN A 91 13.55 -2.51 -16.55
N GLN A 92 13.39 -3.73 -17.07
CA GLN A 92 12.88 -4.87 -16.29
C GLN A 92 13.98 -5.66 -15.59
N GLU A 93 15.07 -4.99 -15.22
CA GLU A 93 16.22 -5.59 -14.56
C GLU A 93 15.87 -6.16 -13.19
N LYS A 94 16.62 -7.20 -12.79
CA LYS A 94 16.47 -7.88 -11.51
C LYS A 94 16.55 -6.90 -10.34
N ASN A 95 17.47 -5.94 -10.38
CA ASN A 95 17.65 -4.97 -9.30
C ASN A 95 16.41 -4.09 -9.09
N LEU A 96 15.70 -3.73 -10.17
CA LEU A 96 14.45 -2.96 -10.07
C LEU A 96 13.35 -3.79 -9.42
N ARG A 97 13.24 -5.07 -9.78
CA ARG A 97 12.30 -6.00 -9.13
C ARG A 97 12.60 -6.17 -7.65
N ASP A 98 13.87 -6.21 -7.26
CA ASP A 98 14.29 -6.30 -5.86
C ASP A 98 13.88 -5.05 -5.06
N VAL A 99 13.97 -3.85 -5.64
CA VAL A 99 13.44 -2.61 -5.02
C VAL A 99 11.93 -2.72 -4.78
N ILE A 100 11.18 -3.12 -5.81
CA ILE A 100 9.72 -3.26 -5.74
C ILE A 100 9.33 -4.34 -4.72
N TYR A 101 10.07 -5.44 -4.67
CA TYR A 101 9.92 -6.49 -3.66
C TYR A 101 10.09 -5.94 -2.25
N ASN A 102 11.15 -5.17 -2.01
CA ASN A 102 11.45 -4.65 -0.68
C ASN A 102 10.34 -3.68 -0.20
N ILE A 103 9.90 -2.77 -1.08
CA ILE A 103 8.81 -1.82 -0.79
C ILE A 103 7.48 -2.56 -0.58
N ALA A 104 7.14 -3.52 -1.45
CA ALA A 104 5.93 -4.32 -1.33
C ALA A 104 5.91 -5.14 -0.03
N SER A 105 7.07 -5.62 0.41
CA SER A 105 7.23 -6.34 1.67
C SER A 105 6.91 -5.46 2.88
N GLN A 106 7.30 -4.18 2.86
CA GLN A 106 6.92 -3.23 3.93
C GLN A 106 5.40 -3.04 4.02
N ALA A 107 4.72 -2.90 2.88
CA ALA A 107 3.26 -2.85 2.85
C ALA A 107 2.62 -4.13 3.42
N HIS A 108 3.17 -5.29 3.07
CA HIS A 108 2.69 -6.58 3.57
C HIS A 108 2.86 -6.72 5.10
N ILE A 109 4.02 -6.33 5.64
CA ILE A 109 4.29 -6.34 7.08
C ILE A 109 3.27 -5.49 7.83
N HIS A 110 2.93 -4.30 7.32
CA HIS A 110 1.89 -3.48 7.93
C HIS A 110 0.51 -4.14 7.93
N LEU A 111 0.13 -4.85 6.86
CA LEU A 111 -1.13 -5.62 6.86
C LEU A 111 -1.11 -6.74 7.90
N GLU A 112 0.00 -7.46 8.05
CA GLU A 112 0.13 -8.49 9.08
C GLU A 112 0.03 -7.89 10.49
N HIS A 113 0.69 -6.75 10.75
CA HIS A 113 0.58 -6.03 12.02
C HIS A 113 -0.86 -5.59 12.29
N ALA A 114 -1.57 -5.02 11.31
CA ALA A 114 -2.97 -4.64 11.46
C ALA A 114 -3.87 -5.83 11.83
N ARG A 115 -3.60 -7.01 11.26
CA ARG A 115 -4.33 -8.24 11.56
C ARG A 115 -3.99 -8.83 12.92
N SER A 116 -2.81 -8.57 13.46
CA SER A 116 -2.44 -9.02 14.81
C SER A 116 -3.41 -8.45 15.87
N PHE A 117 -3.97 -7.26 15.64
CA PHE A 117 -4.96 -6.62 16.52
C PHE A 117 -6.38 -7.15 16.35
N ARG A 118 -6.66 -7.99 15.36
CA ARG A 118 -8.03 -8.39 14.95
C ARG A 118 -8.91 -8.89 16.10
N LYS A 119 -8.34 -9.60 17.08
CA LYS A 119 -9.09 -10.14 18.22
C LYS A 119 -9.62 -9.05 19.16
N ASN A 120 -8.92 -7.92 19.23
CA ASN A 120 -9.24 -6.82 20.13
C ASN A 120 -10.01 -5.70 19.44
N VAL A 121 -10.09 -5.71 18.11
CA VAL A 121 -10.82 -4.71 17.32
C VAL A 121 -12.34 -4.94 17.43
N PRO A 122 -13.13 -3.91 17.79
CA PRO A 122 -14.59 -4.02 17.85
C PRO A 122 -15.21 -4.43 16.51
N ALA A 123 -16.25 -5.27 16.55
CA ALA A 123 -16.97 -5.74 15.36
C ALA A 123 -17.50 -4.59 14.47
N LYS A 124 -17.79 -3.43 15.07
CA LYS A 124 -18.27 -2.23 14.37
C LYS A 124 -17.20 -1.57 13.49
N ALA A 125 -15.91 -1.82 13.74
CA ALA A 125 -14.80 -1.24 12.97
C ALA A 125 -14.54 -1.97 11.64
N PHE A 126 -14.93 -3.24 11.53
CA PHE A 126 -14.62 -4.09 10.37
C PHE A 126 -15.04 -3.50 9.01
N PRO A 127 -16.19 -2.82 8.86
CA PRO A 127 -16.54 -2.17 7.61
C PRO A 127 -15.50 -1.13 7.15
N ALA A 128 -14.87 -0.39 8.08
CA ALA A 128 -13.82 0.58 7.75
C ALA A 128 -12.57 -0.06 7.16
N PHE A 129 -12.31 -1.33 7.49
CA PHE A 129 -11.12 -2.07 7.07
C PHE A 129 -11.36 -2.98 5.86
N LEU A 130 -12.60 -3.10 5.36
CA LEU A 130 -12.93 -4.06 4.30
C LEU A 130 -12.17 -3.81 2.99
N TYR A 131 -11.68 -2.61 2.75
CA TYR A 131 -10.89 -2.31 1.56
C TYR A 131 -9.48 -2.91 1.58
N THR A 132 -8.98 -3.45 2.71
CA THR A 132 -7.69 -4.18 2.77
C THR A 132 -7.62 -5.33 1.78
N VAL A 133 -8.77 -5.88 1.40
CA VAL A 133 -8.90 -6.91 0.35
C VAL A 133 -8.29 -6.45 -0.96
N THR A 134 -8.43 -5.17 -1.30
CA THR A 134 -7.85 -4.60 -2.53
C THR A 134 -6.33 -4.45 -2.43
N LEU A 135 -5.82 -4.17 -1.23
CA LEU A 135 -4.38 -4.10 -0.98
C LEU A 135 -3.74 -5.47 -1.15
N GLU A 136 -4.38 -6.49 -0.58
CA GLU A 136 -3.92 -7.86 -0.68
C GLU A 136 -4.00 -8.42 -2.09
N ASP A 137 -5.08 -8.15 -2.83
CA ASP A 137 -5.20 -8.54 -4.24
C ASP A 137 -4.05 -7.95 -5.06
N TYR A 138 -3.72 -6.68 -4.84
CA TYR A 138 -2.59 -6.04 -5.52
C TYR A 138 -1.25 -6.67 -5.13
N LEU A 139 -0.97 -6.83 -3.83
CA LEU A 139 0.27 -7.43 -3.34
C LEU A 139 0.44 -8.89 -3.81
N TYR A 140 -0.65 -9.63 -3.90
CA TYR A 140 -0.66 -10.99 -4.47
C TYR A 140 -0.35 -10.98 -5.97
N LYS A 141 -0.96 -10.07 -6.74
CA LYS A 141 -0.72 -9.95 -8.18
C LYS A 141 0.70 -9.53 -8.50
N ILE A 142 1.25 -8.55 -7.78
CA ILE A 142 2.63 -8.09 -8.00
C ILE A 142 3.64 -9.19 -7.66
N GLN A 143 3.39 -9.98 -6.61
CA GLN A 143 4.18 -11.17 -6.31
C GLN A 143 4.10 -12.23 -7.43
N LYS A 144 2.93 -12.44 -8.03
CA LYS A 144 2.73 -13.42 -9.12
C LYS A 144 3.48 -13.06 -10.40
N VAL A 145 3.76 -11.78 -10.63
CA VAL A 145 4.53 -11.30 -11.79
C VAL A 145 5.99 -11.01 -11.41
N ASP A 146 6.49 -11.65 -10.34
CA ASP A 146 7.88 -11.50 -9.88
C ASP A 146 8.29 -10.03 -9.67
N PHE A 147 7.38 -9.24 -9.10
CA PHE A 147 7.58 -7.84 -8.78
C PHE A 147 7.89 -6.93 -9.99
N ASP A 148 7.53 -7.37 -11.20
CA ASP A 148 7.52 -6.52 -12.39
C ASP A 148 6.38 -5.49 -12.31
N ILE A 149 6.71 -4.29 -11.84
CA ILE A 149 5.76 -3.18 -11.65
C ILE A 149 5.12 -2.69 -12.96
N PHE A 150 5.75 -2.96 -14.11
CA PHE A 150 5.25 -2.52 -15.43
C PHE A 150 4.38 -3.58 -16.10
N HIS A 151 4.18 -4.75 -15.47
CA HIS A 151 3.43 -5.84 -16.08
C HIS A 151 1.97 -5.44 -16.36
N PRO A 152 1.44 -5.64 -17.58
CA PRO A 152 0.08 -5.22 -17.97
C PRO A 152 -1.05 -5.79 -17.10
N SER A 153 -0.87 -6.99 -16.54
CA SER A 153 -1.89 -7.63 -15.69
C SER A 153 -2.19 -6.85 -14.39
N LEU A 154 -1.25 -6.02 -13.90
CA LEU A 154 -1.45 -5.23 -12.67
C LEU A 154 -2.49 -4.12 -12.87
N HIS A 155 -2.71 -3.70 -14.12
CA HIS A 155 -3.71 -2.68 -14.48
C HIS A 155 -5.09 -3.28 -14.76
N GLN A 156 -5.21 -4.61 -14.77
CA GLN A 156 -6.49 -5.28 -15.04
C GLN A 156 -7.32 -5.38 -13.76
N LYS A 157 -8.63 -5.11 -13.90
CA LYS A 157 -9.60 -5.25 -12.81
C LYS A 157 -9.74 -6.74 -12.45
N SER A 158 -9.67 -7.06 -11.16
CA SER A 158 -10.01 -8.40 -10.69
C SER A 158 -11.53 -8.59 -10.77
N THR A 159 -11.97 -9.51 -11.63
CA THR A 159 -13.41 -9.83 -11.81
C THR A 159 -14.01 -10.51 -10.59
N LEU A 160 -13.19 -11.22 -9.80
CA LEU A 160 -13.62 -11.92 -8.59
C LEU A 160 -13.56 -11.05 -7.33
N LEU A 161 -13.05 -9.83 -7.41
CA LEU A 161 -12.90 -8.94 -6.26
C LEU A 161 -14.22 -8.69 -5.49
N PRO A 162 -15.37 -8.46 -6.15
CA PRO A 162 -16.64 -8.30 -5.43
C PRO A 162 -17.03 -9.54 -4.62
N LEU A 163 -16.75 -10.74 -5.14
CA LEU A 163 -17.02 -12.00 -4.44
C LEU A 163 -16.09 -12.15 -3.22
N TYR A 164 -14.80 -11.85 -3.37
CA TYR A 164 -13.85 -11.86 -2.26
C TYR A 164 -14.22 -10.86 -1.17
N LEU A 165 -14.63 -9.64 -1.55
CA LEU A 165 -15.12 -8.62 -0.63
C LEU A 165 -16.36 -9.11 0.14
N TYR A 166 -17.34 -9.70 -0.57
CA TYR A 166 -18.55 -10.24 0.04
C TYR A 166 -18.23 -11.35 1.06
N ILE A 167 -17.40 -12.33 0.68
CA ILE A 167 -17.00 -13.43 1.56
C ILE A 167 -16.28 -12.91 2.80
N ARG A 168 -15.40 -11.91 2.65
CA ARG A 168 -14.63 -11.35 3.77
C ARG A 168 -15.44 -10.46 4.70
N SER A 169 -16.39 -9.71 4.14
CA SER A 169 -17.38 -8.95 4.91
C SER A 169 -18.15 -9.89 5.84
N TRP A 170 -18.63 -11.02 5.30
CA TRP A 170 -19.32 -12.04 6.09
C TRP A 170 -18.44 -12.68 7.16
N LYS A 171 -17.17 -12.98 6.84
CA LYS A 171 -16.21 -13.60 7.78
C LYS A 171 -15.61 -12.63 8.81
N LYS A 172 -15.97 -11.34 8.78
CA LYS A 172 -15.35 -10.27 9.59
C LYS A 172 -13.83 -10.42 9.59
N LYS A 173 -13.25 -10.45 8.39
CA LYS A 173 -11.79 -10.57 8.19
C LYS A 173 -11.34 -9.45 7.26
N TYR A 174 -10.47 -8.60 7.78
CA TYR A 174 -9.69 -7.63 7.02
C TYR A 174 -8.22 -8.06 6.99
#